data_AF-A0A0B6YIW7-F1
#
_entry.id   AF-A0A0B6YIW7-F1
#
_cell.length_a   1.000
_cell.length_b   1.000
_cell.length_c   1.000
_cell.angle_alpha   90.00
_cell.angle_beta   90.00
_cell.angle_gamma   90.00
#
_symmetry.space_group_name_H-M   'P 1'
#
loop_
_entity.id
_entity.type
_entity.pdbx_description
1 polymer ?
#
loop_
_entity_poly.entity_id
_entity_poly.type
_entity_poly.pdbx_seq_one_letter_code
_entity_poly.pdbx_strand_id
1 'polypeptide(L)'
;MNCGFKPPTEKRELPLVTDMEGVFDVLIFLVKDVYKAPVWIQQLMLSARILLKETVENYLDYHIDYKLDQVTQEHRLVGLIYLLRDVLFFDDDPPRTEEDKMKRYNEVLKELIDFLPSVFVSALGSDRTKIGSEHLLQIFQQPKLNKQLSYILLDIVVLELFPELIQPNSFKGNT
;
A
#
# COMPACT_ATOMS: atom_id res chain seq x y z
N MET A 1 55.90 14.07 -19.72
CA MET A 1 54.49 14.01 -20.15
C MET A 1 53.84 12.84 -19.47
N ASN A 2 52.97 13.08 -18.49
CA ASN A 2 52.09 12.07 -17.91
C ASN A 2 50.92 12.83 -17.25
N CYS A 3 49.95 13.24 -18.06
CA CYS A 3 48.69 13.77 -17.55
C CYS A 3 47.88 12.57 -17.08
N GLY A 4 47.97 12.26 -15.79
CA GLY A 4 47.19 11.24 -15.11
C GLY A 4 45.71 11.64 -15.10
N PHE A 5 45.03 11.42 -16.22
CA PHE A 5 43.57 11.46 -16.26
C PHE A 5 43.06 10.15 -15.67
N LYS A 6 42.80 10.16 -14.36
CA LYS A 6 42.04 9.11 -13.70
C LYS A 6 40.56 9.45 -13.92
N PRO A 7 39.77 8.64 -14.63
CA PRO A 7 38.35 8.92 -14.77
C PRO A 7 37.70 8.94 -13.37
N PRO A 8 36.71 9.81 -13.13
CA PRO A 8 36.00 9.79 -11.87
C PRO A 8 35.30 8.44 -11.75
N THR A 9 35.71 7.63 -10.78
CA THR A 9 34.90 6.52 -10.26
C THR A 9 33.80 7.10 -9.39
N GLU A 10 33.01 8.00 -9.96
CA GLU A 10 31.78 8.46 -9.36
C GLU A 10 30.76 7.37 -9.67
N LYS A 11 30.58 6.46 -8.72
CA LYS A 11 29.34 5.69 -8.66
C LYS A 11 28.26 6.74 -8.72
N ARG A 12 27.49 6.74 -9.82
CA ARG A 12 26.31 7.57 -9.99
C ARG A 12 25.35 7.14 -8.88
N GLU A 13 25.49 7.74 -7.70
CA GLU A 13 24.49 7.73 -6.65
C GLU A 13 23.34 8.53 -7.25
N LEU A 14 22.47 7.82 -7.96
CA LEU A 14 21.18 8.35 -8.38
C LEU A 14 20.54 8.90 -7.12
N PRO A 15 20.31 10.22 -7.02
CA PRO A 15 19.61 10.80 -5.89
C PRO A 15 18.14 10.42 -6.09
N LEU A 16 17.77 9.21 -5.68
CA LEU A 16 16.40 8.74 -5.68
C LEU A 16 15.73 9.18 -4.38
N VAL A 17 15.84 10.47 -4.06
CA VAL A 17 14.77 11.17 -3.36
C VAL A 17 13.80 11.56 -4.47
N THR A 18 13.12 10.54 -5.01
CA THR A 18 12.00 10.77 -5.91
C THR A 18 10.90 11.30 -5.01
N ASP A 19 10.43 12.52 -5.29
CA ASP A 19 9.11 12.94 -4.87
C ASP A 19 8.15 11.83 -5.29
N MET A 20 7.60 11.10 -4.33
CA MET A 20 6.75 9.93 -4.60
C MET A 20 5.38 10.45 -5.06
N GLU A 21 5.34 10.95 -6.28
CA GLU A 21 4.14 11.59 -6.84
C GLU A 21 3.08 10.59 -7.33
N GLY A 22 3.36 9.28 -7.29
CA GLY A 22 2.44 8.31 -7.88
C GLY A 22 2.55 6.87 -7.39
N VAL A 23 1.48 6.10 -7.60
CA VAL A 23 1.35 4.72 -7.13
C VAL A 23 2.41 3.80 -7.74
N PHE A 24 2.84 4.09 -8.97
CA PHE A 24 3.91 3.34 -9.61
C PHE A 24 5.26 3.51 -8.89
N ASP A 25 5.51 4.69 -8.31
CA ASP A 25 6.76 4.96 -7.58
C ASP A 25 6.79 4.23 -6.23
N VAL A 26 5.63 4.10 -5.57
CA VAL A 26 5.45 3.24 -4.39
C VAL A 26 5.70 1.78 -4.74
N LEU A 27 5.23 1.31 -5.90
CA LEU A 27 5.48 -0.06 -6.37
C LEU A 27 6.98 -0.32 -6.60
N ILE A 28 7.69 0.63 -7.24
CA ILE A 28 9.15 0.54 -7.42
C ILE A 28 9.85 0.48 -6.06
N PHE A 29 9.42 1.33 -5.11
CA PHE A 29 9.98 1.35 -3.76
C PHE A 29 9.78 0.01 -3.03
N LEU A 30 8.58 -0.59 -3.08
CA LEU A 30 8.31 -1.91 -2.51
C LEU A 30 9.22 -2.98 -3.12
N VAL A 31 9.33 -3.03 -4.44
CA VAL A 31 10.19 -4.01 -5.13
C VAL A 31 11.67 -3.84 -4.77
N LYS A 32 12.11 -2.59 -4.56
CA LYS A 32 13.50 -2.26 -4.23
C LYS A 32 13.82 -2.53 -2.76
N ASP A 33 13.04 -1.99 -1.84
CA ASP A 33 13.39 -1.93 -0.41
C ASP A 33 12.83 -3.10 0.38
N VAL A 34 11.64 -3.61 0.01
CA VAL A 34 11.04 -4.78 0.68
C VAL A 34 11.58 -6.08 0.08
N TYR A 35 11.60 -6.19 -1.24
CA TYR A 35 12.01 -7.43 -1.92
C TYR A 35 13.50 -7.52 -2.26
N LYS A 36 14.26 -6.42 -2.13
CA LYS A 36 15.70 -6.35 -2.47
C LYS A 36 15.98 -6.98 -3.84
N ALA A 37 15.15 -6.61 -4.82
CA ALA A 37 15.19 -7.18 -6.16
C ALA A 37 16.55 -6.93 -6.84
N PRO A 38 17.01 -7.86 -7.70
CA PRO A 38 18.24 -7.68 -8.46
C PRO A 38 18.16 -6.47 -9.40
N VAL A 39 19.33 -5.87 -9.70
CA VAL A 39 19.47 -4.61 -10.47
C VAL A 39 18.77 -4.68 -11.83
N TRP A 40 18.73 -5.85 -12.47
CA TRP A 40 18.06 -6.00 -13.76
C TRP A 40 16.53 -5.79 -13.68
N ILE A 41 15.87 -6.21 -12.58
CA ILE A 41 14.44 -5.96 -12.35
C ILE A 41 14.18 -4.49 -12.10
N GLN A 42 15.06 -3.85 -11.32
CA GLN A 42 14.95 -2.41 -11.07
C GLN A 42 15.04 -1.62 -12.38
N GLN A 43 15.95 -2.01 -13.27
CA GLN A 43 16.13 -1.37 -14.56
C GLN A 43 14.97 -1.64 -15.53
N LEU A 44 14.38 -2.84 -15.47
CA LEU A 44 13.13 -3.17 -16.16
C LEU A 44 11.96 -2.31 -15.65
N MET A 45 11.80 -2.18 -14.34
CA MET A 45 10.74 -1.38 -13.71
C MET A 45 10.88 0.11 -14.04
N LEU A 46 12.10 0.66 -14.05
CA LEU A 46 12.34 2.05 -14.46
C LEU A 46 12.03 2.28 -15.94
N SER A 47 12.31 1.29 -16.79
CA SER A 47 11.94 1.35 -18.22
C SER A 47 10.42 1.25 -18.40
N ALA A 48 9.78 0.38 -17.61
CA ALA A 48 8.34 0.21 -17.58
C ALA A 48 7.63 1.45 -17.04
N ARG A 49 8.21 2.21 -16.10
CA ARG A 49 7.66 3.47 -15.56
C ARG A 49 7.26 4.42 -16.68
N ILE A 50 8.09 4.60 -17.69
CA ILE A 50 7.83 5.54 -18.78
C ILE A 50 6.60 5.11 -19.62
N LEU A 51 6.35 3.81 -19.70
CA LEU A 51 5.28 3.23 -20.52
C LEU A 51 3.99 2.95 -19.74
N LEU A 52 4.11 2.56 -18.47
CA LEU A 52 3.02 2.00 -17.66
C LEU A 52 2.59 2.90 -16.50
N LYS A 53 3.37 3.93 -16.13
CA LYS A 53 3.03 4.80 -14.98
C LYS A 53 1.60 5.33 -15.11
N GLU A 54 1.31 6.00 -16.21
CA GLU A 54 0.00 6.62 -16.46
C GLU A 54 -1.14 5.58 -16.50
N THR A 55 -0.90 4.43 -17.12
CA THR A 55 -1.89 3.36 -17.23
C THR A 55 -2.21 2.76 -15.86
N VAL A 56 -1.19 2.53 -15.03
CA VAL A 56 -1.35 1.96 -13.70
C VAL A 56 -2.01 2.95 -12.76
N GLU A 57 -1.59 4.22 -12.79
CA GLU A 57 -2.17 5.29 -11.97
C GLU A 57 -3.65 5.50 -12.32
N ASN A 58 -3.99 5.71 -13.60
CA ASN A 58 -5.39 5.87 -14.01
C ASN A 58 -6.24 4.61 -13.75
N TYR A 59 -5.66 3.41 -13.89
CA TYR A 59 -6.37 2.18 -13.57
C TYR A 59 -6.67 2.07 -12.07
N LEU A 60 -5.71 2.41 -11.22
CA LEU A 60 -5.87 2.40 -9.77
C LEU A 60 -6.87 3.45 -9.32
N ASP A 61 -6.78 4.68 -9.83
CA ASP A 61 -7.72 5.75 -9.51
C ASP A 61 -9.14 5.34 -9.90
N TYR A 62 -9.33 4.83 -11.13
CA TYR A 62 -10.63 4.33 -11.56
C TYR A 62 -11.14 3.17 -10.69
N HIS A 63 -10.26 2.23 -10.33
CA HIS A 63 -10.65 1.08 -9.51
C HIS A 63 -11.02 1.49 -8.09
N ILE A 64 -10.26 2.40 -7.49
CA ILE A 64 -10.51 2.93 -6.16
C ILE A 64 -11.83 3.70 -6.17
N ASP A 65 -12.03 4.60 -7.14
CA ASP A 65 -13.25 5.40 -7.28
C ASP A 65 -14.49 4.50 -7.48
N TYR A 66 -14.41 3.52 -8.38
CA TYR A 66 -15.48 2.55 -8.62
C TYR A 66 -15.81 1.68 -7.40
N LYS A 67 -14.80 1.33 -6.59
CA LYS A 67 -15.00 0.59 -5.34
C LYS A 67 -15.56 1.49 -4.25
N LEU A 68 -15.14 2.74 -4.19
CA LEU A 68 -15.61 3.73 -3.26
C LEU A 68 -17.10 4.02 -3.52
N ASP A 69 -17.48 4.29 -4.77
CA ASP A 69 -18.87 4.52 -5.18
C ASP A 69 -19.80 3.34 -4.78
N GLN A 70 -19.35 2.11 -4.98
CA GLN A 70 -20.11 0.92 -4.55
C GLN A 70 -20.26 0.79 -3.04
N VAL A 71 -19.26 1.22 -2.28
CA VAL A 71 -19.26 1.17 -0.81
C VAL A 71 -20.07 2.33 -0.22
N THR A 72 -20.07 3.48 -0.90
CA THR A 72 -20.76 4.72 -0.51
C THR A 72 -22.26 4.70 -0.83
N GLN A 73 -22.80 3.64 -1.45
CA GLN A 73 -24.24 3.50 -1.61
C GLN A 73 -24.98 3.59 -0.25
N GLU A 74 -25.91 4.55 -0.15
CA GLU A 74 -26.60 4.97 1.09
C GLU A 74 -27.11 3.79 1.94
N HIS A 75 -27.62 2.72 1.31
CA HIS A 75 -28.15 1.55 2.01
C HIS A 75 -27.09 0.69 2.71
N ARG A 76 -25.85 0.66 2.21
CA ARG A 76 -24.75 -0.18 2.74
C ARG A 76 -23.88 0.57 3.73
N LEU A 77 -23.87 1.89 3.63
CA LEU A 77 -22.98 2.77 4.37
C LEU A 77 -23.31 2.75 5.88
N VAL A 78 -24.59 2.77 6.24
CA VAL A 78 -25.02 2.64 7.64
C VAL A 78 -24.53 1.31 8.25
N GLY A 79 -24.66 0.21 7.50
CA GLY A 79 -24.17 -1.10 7.93
C GLY A 79 -22.64 -1.15 8.08
N LEU A 80 -21.92 -0.48 7.18
CA LEU A 80 -20.46 -0.37 7.24
C LEU A 80 -19.98 0.43 8.45
N ILE A 81 -20.66 1.53 8.79
CA ILE A 81 -20.34 2.34 9.97
C ILE A 81 -20.60 1.55 11.25
N TYR A 82 -21.71 0.83 11.34
CA TYR A 82 -21.98 -0.02 12.50
C TYR A 82 -20.91 -1.11 12.63
N LEU A 83 -20.55 -1.79 11.53
CA LEU A 83 -19.52 -2.82 11.54
C LEU A 83 -18.15 -2.23 11.90
N LEU A 84 -17.79 -1.08 11.35
CA LEU A 84 -16.51 -0.40 11.63
C LEU A 84 -16.44 0.10 13.08
N ARG A 85 -17.54 0.66 13.61
CA ARG A 85 -17.68 0.99 15.03
C ARG A 85 -17.48 -0.26 15.87
N ASP A 86 -18.14 -1.35 15.53
CA ASP A 86 -18.10 -2.56 16.33
C ASP A 86 -16.69 -3.18 16.32
N VAL A 87 -16.00 -3.21 15.18
CA VAL A 87 -14.60 -3.66 15.07
C VAL A 87 -13.60 -2.72 15.78
N LEU A 88 -13.84 -1.41 15.81
CA LEU A 88 -12.92 -0.45 16.44
C LEU A 88 -13.10 -0.31 17.96
N PHE A 89 -14.33 -0.46 18.47
CA PHE A 89 -14.68 -0.20 19.86
C PHE A 89 -15.05 -1.44 20.67
N PHE A 90 -15.57 -2.50 20.03
CA PHE A 90 -15.97 -3.75 20.68
C PHE A 90 -15.02 -4.89 20.24
N ASP A 91 -13.85 -4.94 20.86
CA ASP A 91 -12.90 -6.06 20.71
C ASP A 91 -13.38 -7.24 21.60
N ASP A 92 -14.44 -7.93 21.17
CA ASP A 92 -15.00 -9.13 21.85
C ASP A 92 -14.24 -10.43 21.49
N ASP A 93 -13.11 -10.32 20.78
CA ASP A 93 -12.26 -11.47 20.47
C ASP A 93 -11.58 -11.97 21.77
N PRO A 94 -11.72 -13.27 22.15
CA PRO A 94 -11.05 -13.81 23.31
C PRO A 94 -9.53 -13.62 23.16
N PRO A 95 -8.79 -13.39 24.27
CA PRO A 95 -7.35 -13.13 24.22
C PRO A 95 -6.65 -14.28 23.52
N ARG A 96 -6.23 -14.05 22.27
CA ARG A 96 -5.58 -15.04 21.42
C ARG A 96 -4.21 -15.36 21.99
N THR A 97 -3.95 -16.64 22.25
CA THR A 97 -2.64 -17.17 22.60
C THR A 97 -1.62 -16.82 21.51
N GLU A 98 -0.39 -16.47 21.91
CA GLU A 98 0.68 -16.10 20.98
C GLU A 98 0.99 -17.22 19.95
N GLU A 99 0.75 -18.48 20.32
CA GLU A 99 0.92 -19.65 19.43
C GLU A 99 -0.09 -19.67 18.27
N ASP A 100 -1.35 -19.33 18.52
CA ASP A 100 -2.39 -19.28 17.48
C ASP A 100 -2.15 -18.12 16.50
N LYS A 101 -1.62 -16.99 17.01
CA LYS A 101 -1.20 -15.87 16.18
C LYS A 101 -0.05 -16.27 15.25
N MET A 102 0.95 -16.97 15.79
CA MET A 102 2.09 -17.45 15.02
C MET A 102 1.67 -18.47 13.94
N LYS A 103 0.74 -19.36 14.24
CA LYS A 103 0.24 -20.34 13.27
C LYS A 103 -0.47 -19.66 12.10
N ARG A 104 -1.39 -18.72 12.38
CA ARG A 104 -2.08 -17.94 11.34
C ARG A 104 -1.12 -17.09 10.52
N TYR A 105 -0.11 -16.50 11.17
CA TYR A 105 0.95 -15.76 10.47
C TYR A 105 1.62 -16.62 9.40
N ASN A 106 2.02 -17.83 9.75
CA ASN A 106 2.70 -18.74 8.82
C ASN A 106 1.78 -19.22 7.70
N GLU A 107 0.49 -19.46 7.99
CA GLU A 107 -0.51 -19.82 6.97
C GLU A 107 -0.70 -18.68 5.95
N VAL A 108 -0.92 -17.44 6.43
CA VAL A 108 -1.07 -16.27 5.56
C VAL A 108 0.20 -15.98 4.77
N LEU A 109 1.37 -16.16 5.37
CA LEU A 109 2.64 -15.99 4.67
C LEU A 109 2.77 -16.98 3.50
N LYS A 110 2.40 -18.24 3.74
CA LYS A 110 2.45 -19.26 2.70
C LYS A 110 1.49 -18.92 1.56
N GLU A 111 0.26 -18.53 1.90
CA GLU A 111 -0.74 -18.12 0.92
C GLU A 111 -0.30 -16.87 0.12
N LEU A 112 0.33 -15.90 0.78
CA LEU A 112 0.90 -14.72 0.13
C LEU A 112 2.00 -15.09 -0.88
N ILE A 113 2.86 -16.05 -0.55
CA ILE A 113 3.90 -16.54 -1.46
C ILE A 113 3.29 -17.34 -2.61
N ASP A 114 2.30 -18.18 -2.34
CA ASP A 114 1.61 -18.99 -3.36
C ASP A 114 0.75 -18.11 -4.30
N PHE A 115 0.27 -16.96 -3.84
CA PHE A 115 -0.43 -15.96 -4.66
C PHE A 115 0.49 -15.27 -5.68
N LEU A 116 1.79 -15.18 -5.39
CA LEU A 116 2.73 -14.54 -6.31
C LEU A 116 2.99 -15.44 -7.53
N PRO A 117 3.01 -14.88 -8.76
CA PRO A 117 3.30 -15.67 -9.96
C PRO A 117 4.65 -16.40 -9.83
N SER A 118 4.71 -17.68 -10.20
CA SER A 118 5.93 -18.49 -10.13
C SER A 118 7.12 -17.89 -10.91
N VAL A 119 6.82 -17.15 -11.99
CA VAL A 119 7.79 -16.36 -12.77
C VAL A 119 8.39 -15.22 -11.94
N PHE A 120 7.58 -14.56 -11.12
CA PHE A 120 8.03 -13.49 -10.21
C PHE A 120 8.91 -14.07 -9.09
N VAL A 121 8.48 -15.18 -8.48
CA VAL A 121 9.27 -15.89 -7.44
C VAL A 121 10.62 -16.35 -8.01
N SER A 122 10.62 -16.88 -9.23
CA SER A 122 11.83 -17.35 -9.91
C SER A 122 12.74 -16.19 -10.35
N ALA A 123 12.18 -15.05 -10.74
CA ALA A 123 12.91 -13.85 -11.14
C ALA A 123 13.58 -13.13 -9.95
N LEU A 124 12.89 -13.03 -8.81
CA LEU A 124 13.42 -12.41 -7.59
C LEU A 124 14.32 -13.36 -6.79
N GLY A 125 14.10 -14.66 -6.93
CA GLY A 125 14.68 -15.71 -6.10
C GLY A 125 13.77 -16.06 -4.92
N SER A 126 13.62 -17.36 -4.66
CA SER A 126 12.70 -17.92 -3.66
C SER A 126 12.95 -17.38 -2.25
N ASP A 127 14.21 -17.27 -1.85
CA ASP A 127 14.59 -16.81 -0.51
C ASP A 127 14.28 -15.33 -0.30
N ARG A 128 14.54 -14.50 -1.32
CA ARG A 128 14.27 -13.05 -1.25
C ARG A 128 12.78 -12.74 -1.28
N THR A 129 12.03 -13.52 -2.07
CA THR A 129 10.57 -13.41 -2.12
C THR A 129 9.97 -13.77 -0.78
N LYS A 130 10.44 -14.83 -0.13
CA LYS A 130 9.99 -15.21 1.20
C LYS A 130 10.27 -14.13 2.24
N ILE A 131 11.51 -13.63 2.32
CA ILE A 131 11.91 -12.57 3.26
C ILE A 131 11.14 -11.27 2.99
N GLY A 132 10.96 -10.89 1.72
CA GLY A 132 10.19 -9.71 1.34
C GLY A 132 8.71 -9.83 1.71
N SER A 133 8.09 -10.98 1.44
CA SER A 133 6.71 -11.27 1.85
C SER A 133 6.53 -11.33 3.36
N GLU A 134 7.53 -11.84 4.11
CA GLU A 134 7.55 -11.77 5.59
C GLU A 134 7.55 -10.32 6.08
N HIS A 135 8.45 -9.48 5.54
CA HIS A 135 8.51 -8.07 5.92
C HIS A 135 7.23 -7.31 5.54
N LEU A 136 6.68 -7.55 4.35
CA LEU A 136 5.42 -6.96 3.90
C LEU A 136 4.30 -7.35 4.87
N LEU A 137 4.18 -8.64 5.17
CA LEU A 137 3.15 -9.14 6.06
C LEU A 137 3.28 -8.56 7.48
N GLN A 138 4.51 -8.43 8.00
CA GLN A 138 4.75 -7.78 9.28
C GLN A 138 4.28 -6.32 9.29
N ILE A 139 4.55 -5.55 8.22
CA ILE A 139 4.09 -4.16 8.09
C ILE A 139 2.56 -4.10 8.06
N PHE A 140 1.92 -4.94 7.24
CA PHE A 140 0.45 -5.01 7.13
C PHE A 140 -0.22 -5.52 8.41
N GLN A 141 0.46 -6.31 9.22
CA GLN A 141 -0.06 -6.78 10.50
C GLN A 141 0.22 -5.83 11.66
N GLN A 142 0.87 -4.68 11.44
CA GLN A 142 1.10 -3.72 12.52
C GLN A 142 -0.22 -3.11 12.98
N PRO A 143 -0.62 -3.31 14.26
CA PRO A 143 -1.92 -2.84 14.74
C PRO A 143 -2.03 -1.31 14.73
N LYS A 144 -0.92 -0.60 14.92
CA LYS A 144 -0.88 0.86 14.88
C LYS A 144 -1.20 1.40 13.48
N LEU A 145 -0.61 0.80 12.44
CA LEU A 145 -0.84 1.20 11.06
C LEU A 145 -2.29 0.92 10.65
N ASN A 146 -2.79 -0.27 10.97
CA ASN A 146 -4.15 -0.67 10.63
C ASN A 146 -5.19 0.22 11.31
N LYS A 147 -4.98 0.59 12.59
CA LYS A 147 -5.84 1.56 13.26
C LYS A 147 -5.82 2.92 12.57
N GLN A 148 -4.64 3.44 12.26
CA GLN A 148 -4.52 4.73 11.57
C GLN A 148 -5.22 4.71 10.20
N LEU A 149 -5.04 3.64 9.43
CA LEU A 149 -5.73 3.46 8.15
C LEU A 149 -7.25 3.44 8.32
N SER A 150 -7.77 2.70 9.31
CA SER A 150 -9.21 2.66 9.61
C SER A 150 -9.75 4.03 10.01
N TYR A 151 -9.00 4.83 10.78
CA TYR A 151 -9.42 6.20 11.12
C TYR A 151 -9.46 7.12 9.91
N ILE A 152 -8.46 7.06 9.03
CA ILE A 152 -8.44 7.86 7.79
C ILE A 152 -9.61 7.46 6.89
N LEU A 153 -9.88 6.16 6.76
CA LEU A 153 -11.00 5.67 5.96
C LEU A 153 -12.35 6.10 6.56
N LEU A 154 -12.49 6.05 7.89
CA LEU A 154 -13.67 6.56 8.57
C LEU A 154 -13.86 8.05 8.31
N ASP A 155 -12.79 8.84 8.37
CA ASP A 155 -12.83 10.29 8.11
C ASP A 155 -13.31 10.57 6.68
N ILE A 156 -12.72 9.90 5.67
CA ILE A 156 -13.16 10.01 4.27
C ILE A 156 -14.64 9.66 4.12
N VAL A 157 -15.10 8.56 4.73
CA VAL A 157 -16.51 8.14 4.67
C VAL A 157 -17.44 9.15 5.36
N VAL A 158 -17.03 9.73 6.49
CA VAL A 158 -17.81 10.76 7.20
C VAL A 158 -17.91 12.05 6.38
N LEU A 159 -16.81 12.47 5.75
CA LEU A 159 -16.78 13.64 4.88
C LEU A 159 -17.65 13.47 3.63
N GLU A 160 -17.69 12.26 3.05
CA GLU A 160 -18.52 11.96 1.88
C GLU A 160 -20.02 11.86 2.25
N LEU A 161 -20.33 11.30 3.42
CA LEU A 161 -21.69 11.22 3.94
C LEU A 161 -22.32 12.56 4.27
N PHE A 162 -21.52 13.44 4.87
CA PHE A 162 -21.96 14.73 5.39
C PHE A 162 -21.12 15.83 4.75
N PRO A 163 -21.26 16.07 3.43
CA PRO A 163 -20.50 17.10 2.73
C PRO A 163 -20.76 18.51 3.29
N GLU A 164 -21.84 18.71 4.07
CA GLU A 164 -22.11 19.92 4.84
C GLU A 164 -21.04 20.22 5.90
N LEU A 165 -20.29 19.22 6.39
CA LEU A 165 -19.17 19.42 7.31
C LEU A 165 -17.95 20.05 6.62
N ILE A 166 -17.85 19.88 5.28
CA ILE A 166 -16.80 20.47 4.44
C ILE A 166 -17.16 21.91 4.04
N GLN A 167 -18.45 22.25 3.98
CA GLN A 167 -18.95 23.57 3.57
C GLN A 167 -19.41 24.42 4.77
N PRO A 168 -18.54 25.21 5.42
CA PRO A 168 -18.88 25.99 6.61
C PRO A 168 -19.86 27.17 6.40
N ASN A 169 -20.51 27.34 5.24
CA ASN A 169 -21.19 28.61 4.87
C ASN A 169 -22.59 28.51 4.23
N SER A 170 -23.41 27.46 4.46
CA SER A 170 -24.83 27.47 4.01
C SER A 170 -25.86 27.73 5.12
N PHE A 171 -25.47 27.78 6.39
CA PHE A 171 -26.35 28.21 7.49
C PHE A 171 -26.43 29.74 7.62
N LYS A 172 -26.96 30.41 6.59
CA LYS A 172 -27.61 31.71 6.79
C LYS A 172 -29.10 31.48 6.72
N GLY A 173 -29.69 31.22 7.90
CA GLY A 173 -31.13 31.19 8.07
C GLY A 173 -31.74 32.52 7.67
N ASN A 174 -32.67 32.48 6.73
CA ASN A 174 -33.61 33.57 6.51
C ASN A 174 -34.77 33.39 7.50
N THR A 175 -34.62 33.97 8.69
CA THR A 175 -35.76 34.58 9.40
C THR A 175 -36.12 35.89 8.74
#